data_AF-A0A4Z1BRA2-F1
#
_entry.id   AF-A0A4Z1BRA2-F1
#
_cell.length_a   1.000
_cell.length_b   1.000
_cell.length_c   1.000
_cell.angle_alpha   90.00
_cell.angle_beta   90.00
_cell.angle_gamma   90.00
#
_symmetry.space_group_name_H-M   'P 1'
#
loop_
_entity.id
_entity.type
_entity.pdbx_description
1 polymer ?
#
loop_
_entity_poly.entity_id
_entity_poly.type
_entity_poly.pdbx_seq_one_letter_code
_entity_poly.pdbx_strand_id
1 'polypeptide(L)'
;MSFQIEKGKIFGNLRVDADVAGAKALRANEGISSPGVKLHGAGFIVSSAEAQTLGLGTVPGLEAHIRHYRNGRDLTASSRGVMVIDLFGLTEEEVRTKFPSVYQWLRDRVWPEREAKASASPDSTQYAKLWWLHGKPRPMLRPTLDGLARFIATVETTKHRLFQFLDGATLPDNMLIAVGMDDAATLSVLSSRLHVVWALSAGGRLGYGNDPRYNKSKCFDPFPFPYAAETQKTHLRLLGEQLDAHRKAQQAAHLKLTLTGMYNVLEKLRAGDRIEGKDREIYDQGLGSGCIDFRCAA
;
A
#
# COMPACT_ATOMS: atom_id res chain seq x y z
N MET A 1 -27.21 24.30 31.08
CA MET A 1 -26.58 24.05 29.77
C MET A 1 -26.06 25.38 29.25
N SER A 2 -24.73 25.55 29.13
CA SER A 2 -24.17 26.72 28.45
C SER A 2 -23.82 26.33 27.01
N PHE A 3 -24.31 27.09 26.04
CA PHE A 3 -23.85 26.94 24.66
C PHE A 3 -22.52 27.68 24.49
N GLN A 4 -21.54 27.02 23.88
CA GLN A 4 -20.33 27.69 23.39
C GLN A 4 -20.60 28.22 21.98
N ILE A 5 -20.34 29.50 21.76
CA ILE A 5 -20.49 30.16 20.47
C ILE A 5 -19.10 30.26 19.83
N GLU A 6 -18.94 29.65 18.67
CA GLU A 6 -17.74 29.77 17.85
C GLU A 6 -18.06 30.56 16.58
N LYS A 7 -17.15 31.45 16.17
CA LYS A 7 -17.29 32.29 14.97
C LYS A 7 -16.13 31.99 14.02
N GLY A 8 -16.43 31.65 12.78
CA GLY A 8 -15.41 31.38 11.76
C GLY A 8 -16.01 30.98 10.42
N LYS A 9 -15.15 30.69 9.45
CA LYS A 9 -15.56 30.16 8.14
C LYS A 9 -16.08 28.73 8.32
N ILE A 10 -17.29 28.45 7.84
CA ILE A 10 -17.88 27.11 7.91
C ILE A 10 -17.34 26.28 6.73
N PHE A 11 -16.76 25.12 7.02
CA PHE A 11 -16.26 24.19 6.01
C PHE A 11 -17.29 23.09 5.70
N GLY A 12 -17.00 22.21 4.73
CA GLY A 12 -17.92 21.17 4.28
C GLY A 12 -18.29 20.12 5.35
N ASN A 13 -17.57 20.08 6.47
CA ASN A 13 -17.89 19.29 7.66
C ASN A 13 -18.76 20.04 8.69
N LEU A 14 -19.26 21.23 8.33
CA LEU A 14 -20.07 22.12 9.17
C LEU A 14 -19.38 22.60 10.45
N ARG A 15 -18.03 22.61 10.46
CA ARG A 15 -17.22 23.14 11.56
C ARG A 15 -16.48 24.39 11.13
N VAL A 16 -16.02 25.15 12.13
CA VAL A 16 -15.18 26.35 11.97
C VAL A 16 -13.70 26.11 12.29
N ASP A 17 -13.32 24.83 12.42
CA ASP A 17 -11.98 24.35 12.74
C ASP A 17 -10.97 24.57 11.58
N ALA A 18 -9.77 23.98 11.67
CA ALA A 18 -8.76 24.05 10.63
C ALA A 18 -9.26 23.58 9.24
N ASP A 19 -8.90 24.32 8.19
CA ASP A 19 -9.22 23.98 6.79
C ASP A 19 -8.33 22.84 6.26
N VAL A 20 -8.60 21.62 6.71
CA VAL A 20 -7.87 20.43 6.25
C VAL A 20 -8.15 20.15 4.76
N ALA A 21 -9.36 20.43 4.28
CA ALA A 21 -9.76 20.19 2.89
C ALA A 21 -9.02 21.12 1.90
N GLY A 22 -8.70 22.34 2.34
CA GLY A 22 -7.94 23.35 1.61
C GLY A 22 -6.42 23.19 1.69
N ALA A 23 -5.91 22.19 2.42
CA ALA A 23 -4.47 21.92 2.51
C ALA A 23 -3.86 21.67 1.11
N LYS A 24 -2.74 22.33 0.83
CA LYS A 24 -2.05 22.27 -0.46
C LYS A 24 -0.88 21.30 -0.39
N ALA A 25 -0.62 20.63 -1.52
CA ALA A 25 0.54 19.76 -1.65
C ALA A 25 1.83 20.52 -1.32
N LEU A 26 2.71 19.89 -0.53
CA LEU A 26 4.00 20.43 -0.15
C LEU A 26 5.05 19.99 -1.16
N ARG A 27 5.92 20.91 -1.57
CA ARG A 27 7.07 20.60 -2.44
C ARG A 27 7.96 19.51 -1.85
N ALA A 28 8.09 19.48 -0.52
CA ALA A 28 8.87 18.47 0.20
C ALA A 28 8.34 17.04 0.03
N ASN A 29 7.07 16.88 -0.36
CA ASN A 29 6.42 15.58 -0.53
C ASN A 29 6.26 15.18 -2.02
N GLU A 30 6.69 16.05 -2.94
CA GLU A 30 6.50 15.86 -4.38
C GLU A 30 7.31 14.64 -4.88
N GLY A 31 6.66 13.77 -5.65
CA GLY A 31 7.30 12.60 -6.25
C GLY A 31 7.61 11.44 -5.28
N ILE A 32 7.39 11.61 -3.97
CA ILE A 32 7.74 10.59 -2.96
C ILE A 32 6.67 9.49 -2.87
N SER A 33 5.40 9.81 -3.15
CA SER A 33 4.30 8.84 -3.07
C SER A 33 3.54 8.66 -4.37
N SER A 34 3.15 7.42 -4.67
CA SER A 34 2.31 7.09 -5.83
C SER A 34 1.47 5.84 -5.59
N PRO A 35 0.26 5.74 -6.16
CA PRO A 35 -0.43 4.46 -6.28
C PRO A 35 0.40 3.48 -7.10
N GLY A 36 0.28 2.18 -6.80
CA GLY A 36 0.94 1.13 -7.55
C GLY A 36 0.42 0.93 -8.98
N VAL A 37 0.91 -0.13 -9.61
CA VAL A 37 0.64 -0.43 -11.02
C VAL A 37 -0.77 -0.96 -11.22
N LYS A 38 -1.38 -0.64 -12.37
CA LYS A 38 -2.69 -1.16 -12.76
C LYS A 38 -2.53 -2.07 -13.97
N LEU A 39 -2.73 -3.37 -13.78
CA LEU A 39 -2.39 -4.38 -14.78
C LEU A 39 -3.30 -4.33 -16.01
N HIS A 40 -4.62 -4.21 -15.82
CA HIS A 40 -5.61 -4.35 -16.90
C HIS A 40 -5.41 -5.64 -17.72
N GLY A 41 -5.41 -6.77 -17.00
CA GLY A 41 -5.27 -8.13 -17.53
C GLY A 41 -4.84 -9.07 -16.41
N ALA A 42 -5.63 -10.11 -16.12
CA ALA A 42 -5.29 -11.05 -15.05
C ALA A 42 -4.10 -11.95 -15.42
N GLY A 43 -3.87 -12.19 -16.72
CA GLY A 43 -2.76 -13.00 -17.23
C GLY A 43 -1.34 -12.49 -16.92
N PHE A 44 -1.19 -11.27 -16.38
CA PHE A 44 0.09 -10.80 -15.85
C PHE A 44 0.44 -11.40 -14.48
N ILE A 45 -0.55 -11.84 -13.72
CA ILE A 45 -0.36 -12.43 -12.40
C ILE A 45 -0.06 -13.92 -12.59
N VAL A 46 1.01 -14.38 -11.96
CA VAL A 46 1.47 -15.77 -12.02
C VAL A 46 1.74 -16.29 -10.61
N SER A 47 1.49 -17.58 -10.41
CA SER A 47 1.99 -18.32 -9.25
C SER A 47 3.51 -18.50 -9.33
N SER A 48 4.11 -18.89 -8.20
CA SER A 48 5.54 -19.21 -8.16
C SER A 48 5.91 -20.36 -9.12
N ALA A 49 5.06 -21.38 -9.23
CA ALA A 49 5.29 -22.52 -10.13
C ALA A 49 5.18 -22.12 -11.61
N GLU A 50 4.19 -21.29 -11.97
CA GLU A 50 4.06 -20.77 -13.33
C GLU A 50 5.26 -19.90 -13.70
N ALA A 51 5.72 -19.04 -12.80
CA ALA A 51 6.91 -18.22 -13.04
C ALA A 51 8.19 -19.05 -13.26
N GLN A 52 8.39 -20.12 -12.49
CA GLN A 52 9.49 -21.05 -12.72
C GLN A 52 9.39 -21.71 -14.10
N THR A 53 8.18 -22.13 -14.49
CA THR A 53 7.90 -22.69 -15.82
C THR A 53 8.19 -21.68 -16.94
N LEU A 54 7.95 -20.40 -16.70
CA LEU A 54 8.28 -19.30 -17.62
C LEU A 54 9.79 -19.01 -17.71
N GLY A 55 10.59 -19.61 -16.83
CA GLY A 55 12.04 -19.50 -16.83
C GLY A 55 12.64 -18.70 -15.68
N LEU A 56 11.85 -18.34 -14.65
CA LEU A 56 12.39 -17.63 -13.49
C LEU A 56 13.46 -18.47 -12.80
N GLY A 57 14.70 -17.95 -12.72
CA GLY A 57 15.86 -18.64 -12.18
C GLY A 57 16.66 -19.45 -13.20
N THR A 58 16.20 -19.58 -14.44
CA THR A 58 16.91 -20.28 -15.53
C THR A 58 17.21 -19.41 -16.74
N VAL A 59 16.34 -18.42 -17.03
CA VAL A 59 16.52 -17.45 -18.11
C VAL A 59 17.16 -16.18 -17.54
N PRO A 60 18.39 -15.81 -17.96
CA PRO A 60 19.08 -14.63 -17.45
C PRO A 60 18.29 -13.33 -17.64
N GLY A 61 18.23 -12.48 -16.62
CA GLY A 61 17.56 -11.18 -16.66
C GLY A 61 16.05 -11.24 -16.40
N LEU A 62 15.43 -12.43 -16.37
CA LEU A 62 14.00 -12.55 -16.16
C LEU A 62 13.58 -12.22 -14.71
N GLU A 63 14.49 -12.35 -13.75
CA GLU A 63 14.33 -11.94 -12.35
C GLU A 63 14.01 -10.46 -12.18
N ALA A 64 14.43 -9.60 -13.12
CA ALA A 64 14.07 -8.18 -13.13
C ALA A 64 12.63 -7.93 -13.63
N HIS A 65 12.03 -8.91 -14.32
CA HIS A 65 10.75 -8.79 -15.02
C HIS A 65 9.65 -9.69 -14.46
N ILE A 66 9.96 -10.61 -13.54
CA ILE A 66 8.95 -11.32 -12.75
C ILE A 66 9.18 -11.00 -11.28
N ARG A 67 8.31 -10.14 -10.74
CA ARG A 67 8.48 -9.55 -9.41
C ARG A 67 7.43 -10.06 -8.45
N HIS A 68 7.74 -10.07 -7.15
CA HIS A 68 6.71 -10.28 -6.13
C HIS A 68 5.61 -9.23 -6.27
N TYR A 69 4.36 -9.65 -6.11
CA TYR A 69 3.21 -8.78 -6.26
C TYR A 69 2.35 -8.78 -5.01
N ARG A 70 1.94 -7.59 -4.57
CA ARG A 70 1.13 -7.42 -3.36
C ARG A 70 -0.04 -6.48 -3.62
N ASN A 71 -1.21 -6.88 -3.14
CA ASN A 71 -2.40 -6.05 -3.06
C ASN A 71 -2.82 -5.81 -1.60
N GLY A 72 -3.91 -5.07 -1.39
CA GLY A 72 -4.41 -4.78 -0.05
C GLY A 72 -4.70 -6.01 0.83
N ARG A 73 -5.14 -7.13 0.23
CA ARG A 73 -5.36 -8.38 0.98
C ARG A 73 -4.04 -8.99 1.44
N ASP A 74 -3.00 -8.91 0.62
CA ASP A 74 -1.67 -9.44 0.97
C ASP A 74 -0.97 -8.65 2.07
N LEU A 75 -1.35 -7.40 2.30
CA LEU A 75 -0.84 -6.58 3.42
C LEU A 75 -1.64 -6.81 4.71
N THR A 76 -2.96 -6.94 4.60
CA THR A 76 -3.84 -7.00 5.78
C THR A 76 -4.09 -8.41 6.30
N ALA A 77 -3.81 -9.43 5.50
CA ALA A 77 -3.99 -10.84 5.83
C ALA A 77 -2.81 -11.67 5.30
N SER A 78 -2.93 -13.00 5.29
CA SER A 78 -1.94 -13.89 4.72
C SER A 78 -1.73 -13.60 3.23
N SER A 79 -0.47 -13.40 2.84
CA SER A 79 -0.12 -13.13 1.44
C SER A 79 -0.43 -14.33 0.55
N ARG A 80 -0.94 -14.05 -0.66
CA ARG A 80 -1.19 -15.07 -1.69
C ARG A 80 0.09 -15.68 -2.27
N GLY A 81 1.25 -15.07 -2.06
CA GLY A 81 2.53 -15.56 -2.60
C GLY A 81 2.63 -15.48 -4.14
N VAL A 82 1.79 -14.66 -4.79
CA VAL A 82 1.82 -14.47 -6.24
C VAL A 82 2.92 -13.51 -6.69
N MET A 83 3.24 -13.60 -7.97
CA MET A 83 4.17 -12.73 -8.68
C MET A 83 3.49 -12.10 -9.89
N VAL A 84 4.17 -11.13 -10.51
CA VAL A 84 3.65 -10.40 -11.67
C VAL A 84 4.73 -10.24 -12.72
N ILE A 85 4.34 -10.41 -13.98
CA ILE A 85 5.16 -10.11 -15.15
C ILE A 85 5.15 -8.59 -15.37
N ASP A 86 6.29 -7.93 -15.21
CA ASP A 86 6.50 -6.49 -15.37
C ASP A 86 7.55 -6.20 -16.46
N LEU A 87 7.06 -6.00 -17.68
CA LEU A 87 7.89 -5.78 -18.88
C LEU A 87 8.11 -4.31 -19.19
N PHE A 88 7.89 -3.41 -18.21
CA PHE A 88 8.11 -2.00 -18.40
C PHE A 88 9.54 -1.69 -18.85
N GLY A 89 9.68 -0.82 -19.85
CA GLY A 89 10.96 -0.48 -20.46
C GLY A 89 11.35 -1.37 -21.64
N LEU A 90 10.64 -2.48 -21.88
CA LEU A 90 10.90 -3.35 -23.03
C LEU A 90 9.91 -3.11 -24.18
N THR A 91 10.44 -3.20 -25.40
CA THR A 91 9.64 -3.30 -26.62
C THR A 91 9.08 -4.71 -26.79
N GLU A 92 8.00 -4.87 -27.56
CA GLU A 92 7.44 -6.19 -27.89
C GLU A 92 8.48 -7.14 -28.49
N GLU A 93 9.34 -6.62 -29.37
CA GLU A 93 10.41 -7.37 -30.02
C GLU A 93 11.44 -7.91 -29.01
N GLU A 94 11.85 -7.07 -28.06
CA GLU A 94 12.77 -7.49 -27.01
C GLU A 94 12.15 -8.56 -26.11
N VAL A 95 10.86 -8.44 -25.79
CA VAL A 95 10.16 -9.48 -25.00
C VAL A 95 10.14 -10.79 -25.79
N ARG A 96 9.82 -10.74 -27.08
CA ARG A 96 9.75 -11.92 -27.95
C ARG A 96 11.11 -12.62 -28.10
N THR A 97 12.18 -11.84 -28.23
CA THR A 97 13.54 -12.36 -28.46
C THR A 97 14.23 -12.80 -27.17
N LYS A 98 14.14 -12.01 -26.10
CA LYS A 98 14.82 -12.29 -24.82
C LYS A 98 14.01 -13.26 -23.93
N PHE A 99 12.67 -13.20 -23.99
CA PHE A 99 11.78 -13.94 -23.09
C PHE A 99 10.61 -14.62 -23.86
N PRO A 100 10.87 -15.53 -24.81
CA PRO A 100 9.85 -16.10 -25.70
C PRO A 100 8.71 -16.81 -24.96
N SER A 101 8.98 -17.52 -23.86
CA SER A 101 7.94 -18.16 -23.04
C SER A 101 6.99 -17.15 -22.40
N VAL A 102 7.51 -16.01 -21.93
CA VAL A 102 6.73 -14.91 -21.34
C VAL A 102 5.90 -14.21 -22.42
N TYR A 103 6.50 -13.96 -23.58
CA TYR A 103 5.80 -13.42 -24.74
C TYR A 103 4.59 -14.30 -25.09
N GLN A 104 4.80 -15.60 -25.27
CA GLN A 104 3.75 -16.54 -25.62
C GLN A 104 2.66 -16.59 -24.54
N TRP A 105 3.05 -16.65 -23.27
CA TRP A 105 2.12 -16.62 -22.14
C TRP A 105 1.15 -15.44 -22.19
N LEU A 106 1.67 -14.23 -22.39
CA LEU A 106 0.86 -13.02 -22.49
C LEU A 106 0.06 -12.98 -23.79
N ARG A 107 0.62 -13.50 -24.89
CA ARG A 107 -0.06 -13.57 -26.19
C ARG A 107 -1.32 -14.44 -26.14
N ASP A 108 -1.29 -15.48 -25.32
CA ASP A 108 -2.41 -16.41 -25.15
C ASP A 108 -3.45 -15.92 -24.14
N ARG A 109 -3.02 -15.19 -23.10
CA ARG A 109 -3.87 -14.86 -21.93
C ARG A 109 -4.27 -13.39 -21.81
N VAL A 110 -3.52 -12.47 -22.41
CA VAL A 110 -3.75 -11.03 -22.24
C VAL A 110 -4.14 -10.38 -23.57
N TRP A 111 -3.44 -10.70 -24.65
CA TRP A 111 -3.72 -10.11 -25.96
C TRP A 111 -5.19 -10.30 -26.41
N PRO A 112 -5.80 -11.50 -26.33
CA PRO A 112 -7.16 -11.69 -26.86
C PRO A 112 -8.19 -10.83 -26.15
N GLU A 113 -8.10 -10.73 -24.82
CA GLU A 113 -9.04 -9.91 -24.03
C GLU A 113 -8.91 -8.41 -24.32
N ARG A 114 -7.69 -7.93 -24.63
CA ARG A 114 -7.42 -6.53 -24.93
C ARG A 114 -7.83 -6.19 -26.35
N GLU A 115 -7.52 -7.06 -27.30
CA GLU A 115 -7.88 -6.92 -28.71
C GLU A 115 -9.39 -6.85 -28.89
N ALA A 116 -10.15 -7.74 -28.24
CA ALA A 116 -11.62 -7.72 -28.22
C ALA A 116 -12.23 -6.40 -27.69
N LYS A 117 -11.46 -5.61 -26.93
CA LYS A 117 -11.90 -4.33 -26.33
C LYS A 117 -11.21 -3.12 -26.96
N ALA A 118 -10.43 -3.28 -28.02
CA ALA A 118 -9.55 -2.24 -28.56
C ALA A 118 -10.29 -0.93 -28.91
N SER A 119 -11.58 -0.98 -29.26
CA SER A 119 -12.38 0.18 -29.67
C SER A 119 -13.35 0.70 -28.60
N ALA A 120 -13.35 0.13 -27.38
CA ALA A 120 -14.33 0.49 -26.35
C ALA A 120 -14.10 1.88 -25.72
N SER A 121 -12.85 2.35 -25.73
CA SER A 121 -12.40 3.62 -25.14
C SER A 121 -10.98 3.95 -25.60
N PRO A 122 -10.53 5.22 -25.52
CA PRO A 122 -9.14 5.60 -25.81
C PRO A 122 -8.12 4.80 -24.97
N ASP A 123 -8.41 4.58 -23.69
CA ASP A 123 -7.56 3.79 -22.78
C ASP A 123 -7.43 2.33 -23.27
N SER A 124 -8.54 1.68 -23.64
CA SER A 124 -8.50 0.30 -24.15
C SER A 124 -7.78 0.17 -25.49
N THR A 125 -7.85 1.20 -26.36
CA THR A 125 -7.07 1.23 -27.61
C THR A 125 -5.58 1.22 -27.30
N GLN A 126 -5.14 2.02 -26.33
CA GLN A 126 -3.75 2.03 -25.89
C GLN A 126 -3.33 0.69 -25.29
N TYR A 127 -4.19 0.07 -24.46
CA TYR A 127 -3.88 -1.22 -23.86
C TYR A 127 -3.76 -2.34 -24.90
N ALA A 128 -4.60 -2.34 -25.93
CA ALA A 128 -4.50 -3.28 -27.05
C ALA A 128 -3.21 -3.07 -27.87
N LYS A 129 -2.83 -1.81 -28.11
CA LYS A 129 -1.57 -1.47 -28.81
C LYS A 129 -0.32 -1.89 -28.04
N LEU A 130 -0.34 -1.74 -26.71
CA LEU A 130 0.77 -2.08 -25.81
C LEU A 130 0.40 -3.28 -24.94
N TRP A 131 -0.10 -4.35 -25.57
CA TRP A 131 -0.74 -5.48 -24.90
C TRP A 131 0.18 -6.22 -23.92
N TRP A 132 1.49 -6.18 -24.13
CA TRP A 132 2.50 -6.81 -23.25
C TRP A 132 2.85 -5.95 -22.03
N LEU A 133 2.39 -4.71 -21.94
CA LEU A 133 2.62 -3.81 -20.81
C LEU A 133 1.38 -3.72 -19.90
N HIS A 134 1.57 -3.38 -18.63
CA HIS A 134 0.46 -3.04 -17.74
C HIS A 134 -0.31 -1.83 -18.27
N GLY A 135 -1.62 -1.78 -18.05
CA GLY A 135 -2.43 -0.65 -18.51
C GLY A 135 -1.98 0.69 -17.93
N LYS A 136 -1.59 0.74 -16.65
CA LYS A 136 -0.91 1.91 -16.05
C LYS A 136 0.39 1.46 -15.37
N PRO A 137 1.55 1.55 -16.04
CA PRO A 137 2.83 1.03 -15.55
C PRO A 137 3.56 1.94 -14.55
N ARG A 138 3.00 3.12 -14.27
CA ARG A 138 3.47 4.11 -13.27
C ARG A 138 4.96 4.49 -13.44
N PRO A 139 5.37 5.08 -14.59
CA PRO A 139 6.77 5.45 -14.82
C PRO A 139 7.32 6.38 -13.72
N MET A 140 6.51 7.30 -13.20
CA MET A 140 6.93 8.24 -12.15
C MET A 140 7.14 7.59 -10.78
N LEU A 141 6.57 6.41 -10.51
CA LEU A 141 6.78 5.70 -9.23
C LEU A 141 8.14 4.98 -9.23
N ARG A 142 8.60 4.53 -10.40
CA ARG A 142 9.75 3.61 -10.51
C ARG A 142 11.05 4.23 -10.01
N PRO A 143 11.44 5.46 -10.41
CA PRO A 143 12.63 6.09 -9.87
C PRO A 143 12.58 6.30 -8.36
N THR A 144 11.39 6.55 -7.79
CA THR A 144 11.22 6.75 -6.34
C THR A 144 11.47 5.49 -5.53
N LEU A 145 11.29 4.31 -6.12
CA LEU A 145 11.54 3.02 -5.47
C LEU A 145 12.89 2.41 -5.83
N ASP A 146 13.57 2.97 -6.83
CA ASP A 146 14.82 2.42 -7.35
C ASP A 146 15.93 2.47 -6.28
N GLY A 147 16.70 1.39 -6.16
CA GLY A 147 17.77 1.25 -5.17
C GLY A 147 17.32 1.11 -3.69
N LEU A 148 16.04 1.28 -3.37
CA LEU A 148 15.54 1.09 -2.01
C LEU A 148 15.45 -0.40 -1.67
N ALA A 149 16.06 -0.83 -0.56
CA ALA A 149 15.91 -2.19 -0.05
C ALA A 149 14.47 -2.49 0.41
N ARG A 150 13.74 -1.45 0.83
CA ARG A 150 12.34 -1.51 1.26
C ARG A 150 11.68 -0.15 1.11
N PHE A 151 10.35 -0.12 1.04
CA PHE A 151 9.57 1.11 0.99
C PHE A 151 8.30 0.98 1.81
N ILE A 152 7.72 2.11 2.23
CA ILE A 152 6.49 2.11 3.02
C ILE A 152 5.28 1.97 2.10
N ALA A 153 4.32 1.14 2.48
CA ALA A 153 3.06 0.99 1.76
C ALA A 153 1.85 1.05 2.70
N THR A 154 0.73 1.50 2.15
CA THR A 154 -0.58 1.44 2.81
C THR A 154 -1.68 1.08 1.81
N VAL A 155 -2.70 0.36 2.28
CA VAL A 155 -3.87 0.04 1.46
C VAL A 155 -4.70 1.30 1.23
N GLU A 156 -5.07 1.61 -0.01
CA GLU A 156 -5.80 2.84 -0.35
C GLU A 156 -7.15 2.91 0.38
N THR A 157 -7.94 1.82 0.40
CA THR A 157 -9.24 1.79 1.09
C THR A 157 -9.26 0.66 2.12
N THR A 158 -9.39 0.99 3.41
CA THR A 158 -9.56 -0.01 4.49
C THR A 158 -10.02 0.67 5.77
N LYS A 159 -10.73 -0.11 6.61
CA LYS A 159 -11.23 0.29 7.93
C LYS A 159 -10.16 0.90 8.83
N HIS A 160 -8.97 0.29 8.88
CA HIS A 160 -7.87 0.70 9.76
C HIS A 160 -6.73 1.30 8.98
N ARG A 161 -6.19 2.44 9.43
CA ARG A 161 -5.06 3.08 8.75
C ARG A 161 -3.74 2.50 9.23
N LEU A 162 -3.13 1.71 8.37
CA LEU A 162 -1.91 0.97 8.65
C LEU A 162 -0.86 1.23 7.59
N PHE A 163 0.37 1.42 8.03
CA PHE A 163 1.55 1.52 7.18
C PHE A 163 2.52 0.40 7.57
N GLN A 164 3.22 -0.15 6.60
CA GLN A 164 4.23 -1.19 6.81
C GLN A 164 5.30 -1.10 5.73
N PHE A 165 6.47 -1.71 5.97
CA PHE A 165 7.47 -1.88 4.93
C PHE A 165 7.12 -3.05 3.99
N LEU A 166 7.29 -2.82 2.69
CA LEU A 166 7.41 -3.86 1.66
C LEU A 166 8.86 -3.94 1.18
N ASP A 167 9.27 -5.14 0.77
CA ASP A 167 10.57 -5.37 0.14
C ASP A 167 10.69 -4.59 -1.18
N GLY A 168 11.87 -4.01 -1.46
CA GLY A 168 12.12 -3.18 -2.64
C GLY A 168 11.89 -3.88 -3.98
N ALA A 169 12.04 -5.20 -4.03
CA ALA A 169 11.74 -5.99 -5.23
C ALA A 169 10.23 -6.18 -5.45
N THR A 170 9.39 -5.88 -4.45
CA THR A 170 7.93 -6.04 -4.54
C THR A 170 7.29 -4.94 -5.39
N LEU A 171 6.44 -5.32 -6.34
CA LEU A 171 5.61 -4.41 -7.11
C LEU A 171 4.23 -4.24 -6.43
N PRO A 172 3.83 -3.01 -6.05
CA PRO A 172 2.55 -2.75 -5.41
C PRO A 172 1.41 -2.66 -6.44
N ASP A 173 0.22 -3.17 -6.09
CA ASP A 173 -0.99 -2.97 -6.90
C ASP A 173 -1.54 -1.54 -6.84
N ASN A 174 -2.48 -1.22 -7.73
CA ASN A 174 -3.06 0.12 -7.84
C ASN A 174 -3.88 0.58 -6.62
N MET A 175 -4.28 -0.35 -5.74
CA MET A 175 -4.99 -0.10 -4.48
C MET A 175 -4.01 -0.06 -3.30
N LEU A 176 -2.70 -0.08 -3.55
CA LEU A 176 -1.68 0.28 -2.59
C LEU A 176 -1.09 1.66 -2.93
N ILE A 177 -0.88 2.46 -1.90
CA ILE A 177 -0.10 3.69 -1.99
C ILE A 177 1.30 3.36 -1.51
N ALA A 178 2.26 3.45 -2.42
CA ALA A 178 3.68 3.34 -2.12
C ALA A 178 4.25 4.71 -1.75
N VAL A 179 5.15 4.71 -0.79
CA VAL A 179 5.91 5.87 -0.31
C VAL A 179 7.37 5.45 -0.36
N GLY A 180 8.13 6.03 -1.30
CA GLY A 180 9.54 5.72 -1.52
C GLY A 180 10.44 6.31 -0.44
N MET A 181 10.30 5.79 0.77
CA MET A 181 11.11 6.09 1.94
C MET A 181 11.36 4.78 2.68
N ASP A 182 12.59 4.56 3.12
CA ASP A 182 13.07 3.34 3.80
C ASP A 182 13.39 3.56 5.29
N ASP A 183 13.33 4.81 5.77
CA ASP A 183 13.55 5.21 7.15
C ASP A 183 12.34 4.88 8.05
N ALA A 184 12.57 4.09 9.09
CA ALA A 184 11.56 3.71 10.08
C ALA A 184 11.05 4.91 10.92
N ALA A 185 11.78 6.03 11.00
CA ALA A 185 11.23 7.26 11.60
C ALA A 185 9.99 7.75 10.84
N THR A 186 10.02 7.69 9.51
CA THR A 186 8.88 8.06 8.66
C THR A 186 7.73 7.09 8.87
N LEU A 187 8.00 5.79 8.95
CA LEU A 187 6.98 4.79 9.26
C LEU A 187 6.27 5.09 10.58
N SER A 188 7.03 5.47 11.61
CA SER A 188 6.49 5.86 12.92
C SER A 188 5.62 7.11 12.85
N VAL A 189 6.04 8.14 12.12
CA VAL A 189 5.24 9.34 11.92
C VAL A 189 3.94 9.02 11.18
N LEU A 190 4.01 8.25 10.09
CA LEU A 190 2.83 7.84 9.32
C LEU A 190 1.88 6.94 10.13
N SER A 191 2.41 6.10 11.01
CA SER A 191 1.63 5.24 11.91
C SER A 191 1.12 5.97 13.16
N SER A 192 1.53 7.21 13.40
CA SER A 192 1.14 7.97 14.59
C SER A 192 -0.33 8.42 14.56
N ARG A 193 -0.88 8.69 15.74
CA ARG A 193 -2.22 9.28 15.90
C ARG A 193 -2.41 10.53 15.06
N LEU A 194 -1.39 11.38 15.01
CA LEU A 194 -1.44 12.65 14.30
C LEU A 194 -1.68 12.44 12.80
N HIS A 195 -0.93 11.52 12.19
CA HIS A 195 -1.10 11.22 10.78
C HIS A 195 -2.40 10.45 10.51
N VAL A 196 -2.83 9.55 11.40
CA VAL A 196 -4.11 8.84 11.25
C VAL A 196 -5.28 9.82 11.29
N VAL A 197 -5.33 10.73 12.27
CA VAL A 197 -6.36 11.78 12.35
C VAL A 197 -6.35 12.64 11.09
N TRP A 198 -5.17 13.10 10.66
CA TRP A 198 -5.01 13.84 9.40
C TRP A 198 -5.58 13.08 8.21
N ALA A 199 -5.19 11.82 8.03
CA ALA A 199 -5.61 11.00 6.92
C ALA A 199 -7.12 10.74 6.90
N LEU A 200 -7.74 10.54 8.07
CA LEU A 200 -9.18 10.35 8.21
C LEU A 200 -9.97 11.64 7.93
N SER A 201 -9.41 12.80 8.27
CA SER A 201 -10.04 14.11 8.01
C SER A 201 -9.84 14.61 6.58
N ALA A 202 -8.66 14.40 6.00
CA ALA A 202 -8.31 14.88 4.67
C ALA A 202 -8.72 13.91 3.55
N GLY A 203 -8.73 12.61 3.85
CA GLY A 203 -9.02 11.55 2.90
C GLY A 203 -10.48 11.44 2.51
N GLY A 204 -10.75 10.58 1.53
CA GLY A 204 -12.11 10.26 1.12
C GLY A 204 -12.70 9.11 1.93
N ARG A 205 -13.92 8.71 1.56
CA ARG A 205 -14.53 7.46 2.01
C ARG A 205 -15.13 6.73 0.82
N LEU A 206 -15.17 5.41 0.85
CA LEU A 206 -15.63 4.61 -0.29
C LEU A 206 -16.33 3.31 0.13
N GLY A 207 -17.31 2.89 -0.66
CA GLY A 207 -17.97 1.59 -0.55
C GLY A 207 -19.11 1.55 0.46
N TYR A 208 -19.77 0.39 0.55
CA TYR A 208 -20.92 0.19 1.42
C TYR A 208 -20.59 0.36 2.91
N GLY A 209 -19.41 -0.08 3.35
CA GLY A 209 -18.91 0.13 4.71
C GLY A 209 -18.49 1.58 5.00
N ASN A 210 -18.54 2.46 4.00
CA ASN A 210 -18.05 3.83 4.08
C ASN A 210 -16.61 3.87 4.61
N ASP A 211 -15.74 2.98 4.12
CA ASP A 211 -14.40 2.80 4.65
C ASP A 211 -13.50 4.00 4.31
N PRO A 212 -12.58 4.39 5.21
CA PRO A 212 -11.60 5.43 4.92
C PRO A 212 -10.77 5.13 3.67
N ARG A 213 -10.59 6.15 2.84
CA ARG A 213 -9.77 6.11 1.62
C ARG A 213 -8.62 7.10 1.72
N TYR A 214 -7.40 6.59 1.58
CA TYR A 214 -6.16 7.34 1.59
C TYR A 214 -5.80 7.84 0.19
N ASN A 215 -6.42 8.94 -0.20
CA ASN A 215 -6.09 9.61 -1.45
C ASN A 215 -4.75 10.35 -1.28
N LYS A 216 -3.67 9.87 -1.90
CA LYS A 216 -2.33 10.47 -1.67
C LYS A 216 -2.27 11.99 -1.84
N SER A 217 -3.03 12.55 -2.79
CA SER A 217 -3.06 13.99 -3.08
C SER A 217 -3.73 14.83 -2.01
N LYS A 218 -4.47 14.19 -1.10
CA LYS A 218 -5.14 14.81 0.03
C LYS A 218 -4.53 14.40 1.35
N CYS A 219 -3.98 13.19 1.45
CA CYS A 219 -3.40 12.68 2.67
C CYS A 219 -1.88 12.93 2.71
N PHE A 220 -1.10 12.32 1.82
CA PHE A 220 0.36 12.36 1.88
C PHE A 220 0.94 13.68 1.34
N ASP A 221 0.59 14.06 0.11
CA ASP A 221 1.16 15.22 -0.57
C ASP A 221 1.08 16.52 0.29
N PRO A 222 -0.03 16.83 0.99
CA PRO A 222 -0.11 18.01 1.85
C PRO A 222 0.33 17.80 3.31
N PHE A 223 0.71 16.58 3.73
CA PHE A 223 1.01 16.30 5.14
C PHE A 223 2.31 16.98 5.61
N PRO A 224 2.25 17.84 6.65
CA PRO A 224 3.43 18.50 7.19
C PRO A 224 4.16 17.54 8.14
N PHE A 225 5.16 16.82 7.63
CA PHE A 225 6.02 15.99 8.48
C PHE A 225 6.65 16.83 9.61
N PRO A 226 6.65 16.34 10.86
CA PRO A 226 7.19 17.09 11.98
C PRO A 226 8.71 17.22 11.85
N TYR A 227 9.23 18.39 12.18
CA TYR A 227 10.65 18.52 12.44
C TYR A 227 10.99 17.79 13.74
N ALA A 228 11.99 16.92 13.70
CA ALA A 228 12.46 16.15 14.84
C ALA A 228 13.99 16.25 14.94
N ALA A 229 14.49 16.45 16.16
CA ALA A 229 15.93 16.35 16.43
C ALA A 229 16.43 14.91 16.20
N GLU A 230 17.73 14.72 15.98
CA GLU A 230 18.28 13.38 15.69
C GLU A 230 18.05 12.36 16.82
N THR A 231 18.03 12.80 18.08
CA THR A 231 17.66 11.95 19.22
C THR A 231 16.21 11.47 19.14
N GLN A 232 15.29 12.35 18.76
CA GLN A 232 13.88 12.01 18.54
C GLN A 232 13.71 11.09 17.32
N LYS A 233 14.42 11.35 16.21
CA LYS A 233 14.40 10.48 15.03
C LYS A 233 14.92 9.08 15.35
N THR A 234 15.98 8.98 16.15
CA THR A 234 16.54 7.68 16.59
C THR A 234 15.50 6.89 17.39
N HIS A 235 14.79 7.55 18.30
CA HIS A 235 13.68 6.92 19.03
C HIS A 235 12.54 6.50 18.10
N LEU A 236 12.14 7.36 17.15
CA LEU A 236 11.11 7.05 16.16
C LEU A 236 11.51 5.88 15.26
N ARG A 237 12.79 5.77 14.87
CA ARG A 237 13.30 4.61 14.11
C ARG A 237 13.10 3.33 14.88
N LEU A 238 13.53 3.29 16.14
CA LEU A 238 13.37 2.12 17.01
C LEU A 238 11.90 1.68 17.09
N LEU A 239 10.98 2.61 17.34
CA LEU A 239 9.54 2.31 17.39
C LEU A 239 9.01 1.78 16.06
N GLY A 240 9.46 2.34 14.94
CA GLY A 240 9.01 1.97 13.61
C GLY A 240 9.45 0.55 13.23
N GLU A 241 10.71 0.23 13.51
CA GLU A 241 11.25 -1.13 13.31
C GLU A 241 10.52 -2.14 14.19
N GLN A 242 10.34 -1.84 15.48
CA GLN A 242 9.64 -2.73 16.40
C GLN A 242 8.20 -2.97 15.96
N LEU A 243 7.50 -1.92 15.52
CA LEU A 243 6.11 -2.00 15.08
C LEU A 243 5.95 -2.86 13.82
N ASP A 244 6.79 -2.66 12.81
CA ASP A 244 6.77 -3.44 11.57
C ASP A 244 7.16 -4.91 11.82
N ALA A 245 8.25 -5.11 12.57
CA ALA A 245 8.76 -6.44 12.90
C ALA A 245 7.75 -7.25 13.73
N HIS A 246 7.14 -6.64 14.76
CA HIS A 246 6.14 -7.30 15.60
C HIS A 246 4.94 -7.78 14.79
N ARG A 247 4.36 -6.90 13.98
CA ARG A 247 3.20 -7.23 13.14
C ARG A 247 3.51 -8.41 12.20
N LYS A 248 4.66 -8.37 11.53
CA LYS A 248 5.10 -9.44 10.63
C LYS A 248 5.37 -10.75 11.38
N ALA A 249 6.02 -10.69 12.54
CA ALA A 249 6.30 -11.85 13.38
C ALA A 249 4.99 -12.53 13.85
N GLN A 250 4.00 -11.75 14.31
CA GLN A 250 2.73 -12.32 14.75
C GLN A 250 1.93 -12.94 13.60
N GLN A 251 1.90 -12.30 12.42
CA GLN A 251 1.24 -12.89 11.25
C GLN A 251 1.94 -14.17 10.75
N ALA A 252 3.28 -14.24 10.87
CA ALA A 252 4.03 -15.44 10.51
C ALA A 252 3.81 -16.58 11.51
N ALA A 253 3.73 -16.28 12.81
CA ALA A 253 3.48 -17.27 13.87
C ALA A 253 2.02 -17.76 13.87
N HIS A 254 1.08 -16.92 13.46
CA HIS A 254 -0.36 -17.20 13.52
C HIS A 254 -1.02 -16.96 12.15
N LEU A 255 -1.05 -18.00 11.30
CA LEU A 255 -1.52 -17.89 9.91
C LEU A 255 -2.95 -17.34 9.73
N LYS A 256 -3.82 -17.47 10.74
CA LYS A 256 -5.19 -16.94 10.75
C LYS A 256 -5.29 -15.49 11.26
N LEU A 257 -4.21 -14.97 11.85
CA LEU A 257 -4.15 -13.61 12.37
C LEU A 257 -4.03 -12.62 11.22
N THR A 258 -4.91 -11.64 11.23
CA THR A 258 -4.93 -10.56 10.24
C THR A 258 -4.68 -9.24 10.95
N LEU A 259 -4.04 -8.28 10.27
CA LEU A 259 -3.89 -6.93 10.82
C LEU A 259 -5.26 -6.33 11.09
N THR A 260 -6.24 -6.51 10.20
CA THR A 260 -7.60 -6.03 10.44
C THR A 260 -8.18 -6.58 11.75
N GLY A 261 -7.95 -7.87 12.05
CA GLY A 261 -8.34 -8.50 13.31
C GLY A 261 -7.63 -7.88 14.52
N MET A 262 -6.30 -7.76 14.46
CA MET A 262 -5.49 -7.16 15.53
C MET A 262 -5.97 -5.75 15.87
N TYR A 263 -6.25 -4.92 14.87
CA TYR A 263 -6.69 -3.55 15.09
C TYR A 263 -8.16 -3.44 15.51
N ASN A 264 -9.04 -4.35 15.09
CA ASN A 264 -10.40 -4.42 15.65
C ASN A 264 -10.35 -4.67 17.16
N VAL A 265 -9.48 -5.58 17.61
CA VAL A 265 -9.30 -5.88 19.04
C VAL A 265 -8.61 -4.72 19.77
N LEU A 266 -7.63 -4.06 19.14
CA LEU A 266 -6.99 -2.88 19.72
C LEU A 266 -8.00 -1.74 19.97
N GLU A 267 -8.92 -1.49 19.03
CA GLU A 267 -9.96 -0.47 19.20
C GLU A 267 -10.95 -0.84 20.30
N LYS A 268 -11.34 -2.12 20.43
CA LYS A 268 -12.15 -2.60 21.57
C LYS A 268 -11.44 -2.37 22.90
N LEU A 269 -10.14 -2.69 22.96
CA LEU A 269 -9.32 -2.47 24.16
C LEU A 269 -9.26 -0.98 24.53
N ARG A 270 -9.12 -0.09 23.54
CA ARG A 270 -9.12 1.37 23.73
C ARG A 270 -10.47 1.92 24.20
N ALA A 271 -11.56 1.32 23.74
CA ALA A 271 -12.92 1.65 24.17
C ALA A 271 -13.23 1.14 25.59
N GLY A 272 -12.39 0.28 26.18
CA GLY A 272 -12.67 -0.37 27.45
C GLY A 272 -13.65 -1.54 27.35
N ASP A 273 -13.89 -2.04 26.14
CA ASP A 273 -14.78 -3.17 25.90
C ASP A 273 -14.18 -4.47 26.45
N ARG A 274 -15.06 -5.42 26.80
CA ARG A 274 -14.65 -6.76 27.23
C ARG A 274 -14.08 -7.55 26.04
N ILE A 275 -12.89 -8.11 26.21
CA ILE A 275 -12.20 -8.91 25.18
C ILE A 275 -12.38 -10.41 25.48
N GLU A 276 -13.20 -11.10 24.69
CA GLU A 276 -13.60 -12.49 24.94
C GLU A 276 -13.64 -13.34 23.67
N GLY A 277 -13.71 -14.67 23.85
CA GLY A 277 -13.87 -15.63 22.76
C GLY A 277 -12.79 -15.45 21.69
N LYS A 278 -13.22 -15.26 20.43
CA LYS A 278 -12.31 -15.06 19.29
C LYS A 278 -11.45 -13.79 19.42
N ASP A 279 -11.97 -12.73 20.04
CA ASP A 279 -11.19 -11.50 20.23
C ASP A 279 -10.09 -11.70 21.28
N ARG A 280 -10.31 -12.58 22.26
CA ARG A 280 -9.28 -12.96 23.22
C ARG A 280 -8.15 -13.74 22.55
N GLU A 281 -8.48 -14.67 21.67
CA GLU A 281 -7.48 -15.39 20.88
C GLU A 281 -6.63 -14.42 20.03
N ILE A 282 -7.28 -13.47 19.34
CA ILE A 282 -6.58 -12.43 18.56
C ILE A 282 -5.75 -11.51 19.46
N TYR A 283 -6.23 -11.16 20.65
CA TYR A 283 -5.48 -10.37 21.62
C TYR A 283 -4.20 -11.09 22.06
N ASP A 284 -4.31 -12.35 22.47
CA ASP A 284 -3.17 -13.12 22.97
C ASP A 284 -2.15 -13.38 21.85
N GLN A 285 -2.62 -13.66 20.63
CA GLN A 285 -1.77 -13.87 19.44
C GLN A 285 -1.19 -12.58 18.86
N GLY A 286 -1.93 -11.47 18.88
CA GLY A 286 -1.53 -10.24 18.18
C GLY A 286 -0.89 -9.18 19.05
N LEU A 287 -1.29 -9.10 20.32
CA LEU A 287 -0.98 -8.00 21.23
C LEU A 287 -0.32 -8.48 22.53
N GLY A 288 0.16 -9.74 22.59
CA GLY A 288 0.64 -10.45 23.79
C GLY A 288 1.46 -9.65 24.81
N SER A 289 1.65 -10.20 26.01
CA SER A 289 2.10 -9.56 27.27
C SER A 289 3.32 -8.63 27.24
N GLY A 290 4.10 -8.59 26.16
CA GLY A 290 5.05 -7.52 25.87
C GLY A 290 4.32 -6.34 25.26
N CYS A 291 3.86 -5.42 26.12
CA CYS A 291 3.32 -4.12 25.74
C CYS A 291 4.38 -3.34 24.93
N ILE A 292 4.47 -3.58 23.62
CA ILE A 292 4.82 -2.51 22.70
C ILE A 292 3.70 -1.51 22.90
N ASP A 293 4.03 -0.33 23.42
CA ASP A 293 3.11 0.78 23.61
C ASP A 293 2.44 1.16 22.27
N PHE A 294 1.43 0.39 21.87
CA PHE A 294 0.33 0.81 21.00
C PHE A 294 -0.46 1.97 21.63
N ARG A 295 -0.12 2.35 22.86
CA ARG A 295 -0.54 3.58 23.54
C ARG A 295 0.28 4.81 23.10
N CYS A 296 1.53 4.64 22.65
CA CYS A 296 2.39 5.76 22.23
C CYS A 296 2.47 5.92 20.71
N ALA A 297 2.19 4.87 19.93
CA ALA A 297 2.24 4.91 18.46
C ALA A 297 0.91 4.49 17.81
N ALA A 298 -0.19 5.17 18.16
CA ALA A 298 -1.39 5.34 17.32
C ALA A 298 -2.48 6.16 18.03
#